data_AF-A0A2V5W6Q4-F1
#
_entry.id   AF-A0A2V5W6Q4-F1
#
_cell.length_a   1.000
_cell.length_b   1.000
_cell.length_c   1.000
_cell.angle_alpha   90.00
_cell.angle_beta   90.00
_cell.angle_gamma   90.00
#
_symmetry.space_group_name_H-M   'P 1'
#
loop_
_entity.id
_entity.type
_entity.pdbx_description
1 polymer ?
#
loop_
_entity_poly.entity_id
_entity_poly.type
_entity_poly.pdbx_seq_one_letter_code
_entity_poly.pdbx_strand_id
1 'polypeptide(L)' 'VKQMKKFYAHDEENKAKPGDKVRIMETRPMSKLKRWRLVEVVQK' A
#
# COMPACT_ATOMS: atom_id res chain seq x y z
N VAL A 1 0.07 11.97 -20.66
CA VAL A 1 1.25 11.26 -20.11
C VAL A 1 0.88 10.65 -18.76
N LYS A 2 0.93 9.32 -18.60
CA LYS A 2 0.55 8.64 -17.34
C LYS A 2 1.78 8.49 -16.45
N GLN A 3 1.76 9.03 -15.24
CA GLN A 3 2.84 8.86 -14.27
C GLN A 3 2.49 7.76 -13.27
N MET A 4 3.49 6.93 -12.94
CA MET A 4 3.39 5.89 -11.92
C MET A 4 4.44 6.17 -10.85
N LYS A 5 4.03 6.13 -9.58
CA LYS A 5 4.92 6.23 -8.42
C LYS A 5 4.81 4.95 -7.60
N LYS A 6 5.94 4.48 -7.09
CA LYS A 6 5.99 3.32 -6.20
C LYS A 6 5.85 3.80 -4.76
N PHE A 7 4.97 3.18 -4.00
CA PHE A 7 4.76 3.48 -2.59
C PHE A 7 5.00 2.23 -1.74
N TYR A 8 5.59 2.41 -0.56
CA TYR A 8 5.82 1.33 0.38
C TYR A 8 4.71 1.35 1.42
N ALA A 9 3.78 0.40 1.27
CA ALA A 9 2.73 0.16 2.24
C ALA A 9 3.19 -0.84 3.30
N HIS A 10 2.68 -0.66 4.52
CA HIS A 10 2.80 -1.62 5.60
C HIS A 10 1.58 -2.53 5.64
N ASP A 11 1.83 -3.82 5.65
CA ASP A 11 0.87 -4.91 5.79
C ASP A 11 1.51 -5.96 6.71
N GLU A 12 0.88 -6.26 7.84
CA GLU A 12 1.42 -7.22 8.83
C GLU A 12 0.95 -8.65 8.57
N GLU A 13 -0.22 -8.80 7.95
CA GLU A 13 -0.86 -10.10 7.75
C GLU A 13 -0.72 -10.62 6.31
N ASN A 14 0.02 -9.91 5.44
CA ASN A 14 0.16 -10.22 4.01
C ASN A 14 -1.21 -10.46 3.35
N LYS A 15 -2.18 -9.61 3.67
CA LYS A 15 -3.55 -9.69 3.14
C LYS A 15 -3.60 -9.35 1.66
N ALA A 16 -2.69 -8.49 1.19
CA ALA A 16 -2.61 -8.11 -0.22
C ALA A 16 -1.82 -9.15 -1.04
N LYS A 17 -2.41 -9.68 -2.10
CA LYS A 17 -1.72 -10.55 -3.06
C LYS A 17 -1.26 -9.78 -4.29
N PRO A 18 -0.19 -10.23 -4.98
CA PRO A 18 0.22 -9.66 -6.25
C PRO A 18 -0.88 -9.85 -7.30
N GLY A 19 -1.41 -8.74 -7.83
CA GLY A 19 -2.55 -8.72 -8.76
C GLY A 19 -3.76 -7.96 -8.22
N ASP A 20 -3.85 -7.84 -6.89
CA ASP A 20 -4.97 -7.20 -6.23
C ASP A 20 -4.91 -5.66 -6.35
N LYS A 21 -6.08 -5.02 -6.47
CA LYS A 21 -6.18 -3.57 -6.30
C LYS A 21 -6.39 -3.25 -4.84
N VAL A 22 -5.45 -2.52 -4.26
CA VAL A 22 -5.47 -2.16 -2.85
C VAL A 22 -5.65 -0.66 -2.64
N ARG A 23 -6.34 -0.29 -1.57
CA ARG A 23 -6.37 1.09 -1.05
C ARG A 23 -5.39 1.21 0.09
N ILE A 24 -4.54 2.22 -0.02
CA ILE A 24 -3.56 2.59 0.99
C ILE A 24 -3.92 3.95 1.59
N MET A 25 -3.63 4.14 2.87
CA MET A 25 -3.82 5.40 3.58
C MET A 25 -2.49 5.89 4.15
N GLU A 26 -2.31 7.21 4.17
CA GLU A 26 -1.14 7.84 4.75
C GLU A 26 -1.18 7.71 6.28
N THR A 27 -0.03 7.37 6.87
CA THR A 27 0.10 7.20 8.32
C THR A 27 1.43 7.80 8.77
N ARG A 28 1.68 7.78 10.09
CA ARG A 28 2.98 8.19 10.63
C ARG A 28 4.11 7.42 9.94
N PRO A 29 5.27 8.04 9.71
CA PRO A 29 6.41 7.34 9.11
C PRO A 29 6.78 6.13 9.97
N MET A 30 6.57 4.94 9.42
CA MET A 30 6.93 3.67 10.06
C MET A 30 8.40 3.31 9.81
N SER A 31 8.98 3.87 8.74
CA SER A 31 10.39 3.74 8.38
C SER A 31 10.79 4.91 7.46
N LYS A 32 12.03 4.91 6.95
CA LYS A 32 12.57 5.92 6.03
C LYS A 32 11.70 6.10 4.78
N LEU A 33 11.06 5.03 4.30
CA LEU A 33 10.23 5.03 3.08
C LEU A 33 8.78 4.56 3.31
N LYS A 34 8.49 3.83 4.41
CA LYS A 34 7.15 3.31 4.72
C LYS A 34 6.30 4.38 5.42
N ARG A 35 5.42 5.02 4.65
CA ARG A 35 4.46 6.04 5.14
C ARG A 35 3.00 5.69 4.87
N TRP A 36 2.78 4.51 4.30
CA TRP A 36 1.46 4.06 3.87
C TRP A 36 1.10 2.80 4.62
N ARG A 37 -0.18 2.62 4.95
CA ARG A 37 -0.74 1.40 5.51
C ARG A 37 -1.79 0.84 4.55
N LEU A 38 -1.88 -0.48 4.45
CA LEU A 38 -2.96 -1.16 3.75
C LEU A 38 -4.29 -0.95 4.50
N VAL A 39 -5.30 -0.39 3.83
CA VAL A 39 -6.65 -0.20 4.40
C VAL A 39 -7.57 -1.33 3.95
N GLU A 40 -7.64 -1.57 2.65
CA GLU A 40 -8.63 -2.46 2.06
C GLU A 40 -8.14 -3.02 0.72
N VAL A 41 -8.52 -4.26 0.42
CA VAL A 41 -8.34 -4.88 -0.89
C VAL A 41 -9.65 -4.73 -1.67
N VAL A 42 -9.66 -3.85 -2.67
CA VAL A 42 -10.86 -3.49 -3.46
C VAL A 42 -11.20 -4.56 -4.49
N GLN A 43 -10.20 -5.25 -5.03
CA GLN A 43 -10.40 -6.23 -6.09
C GLN A 43 -9.36 -7.35 -5.99
N LYS A 44 -9.81 -8.59 -5.95
CA LYS A 44 -9.01 -9.81 -6.13
C LYS A 44 -8.91 -10.20 -7.60
#